data_AF-A0A0L6X0F9-F1
#
_entry.id   AF-A0A0L6X0F9-F1
#
_cell.length_a   1.000
_cell.length_b   1.000
_cell.length_c   1.000
_cell.angle_alpha   90.00
_cell.angle_beta   90.00
_cell.angle_gamma   90.00
#
_symmetry.space_group_name_H-M   'P 1'
#
loop_
_entity.id
_entity.type
_entity.pdbx_description
1 polymer ?
#
loop_
_entity_poly.entity_id
_entity_poly.type
_entity_poly.pdbx_seq_one_letter_code
_entity_poly.pdbx_strand_id
1 'polypeptide(L)'
;MSVCPPFAPFFGFGGVASAVMFSHDFVHIFGNAWPDSHRICLIAVGAAFGTAKAGIGIAGLGSFKPELIMKSLIPVVMSGIIAVYGLVVSVLISGSIRPGEYSLFSGFTHLGAGLACGLTGLAAGYAIGIVGDSCVRAYVHEQKVFVGMVLVLIFAEVLGLYGLIVALIMNTSAIGGDKCPTI
;
A
#
# COMPACT_ATOMS: atom_id res chain seq x y z
N MET A 1 7.96 -9.06 -32.89
CA MET A 1 6.71 -9.85 -32.84
C MET A 1 6.09 -9.63 -31.47
N SER A 2 5.04 -8.81 -31.38
CA SER A 2 4.29 -8.63 -30.12
C SER A 2 3.53 -9.93 -29.87
N VAL A 3 3.97 -10.71 -28.87
CA VAL A 3 3.33 -11.98 -28.51
C VAL A 3 2.15 -11.63 -27.60
N CYS A 4 0.93 -11.84 -28.09
CA CYS A 4 -0.31 -11.53 -27.36
C CYS A 4 -1.06 -12.83 -27.05
N PRO A 5 -0.58 -13.63 -26.09
CA PRO A 5 -1.29 -14.82 -25.70
C PRO A 5 -2.52 -14.47 -24.86
N PRO A 6 -3.56 -15.33 -24.86
CA PRO A 6 -4.80 -15.10 -24.11
C PRO A 6 -4.61 -14.99 -22.59
N PHE A 7 -3.45 -15.39 -22.06
CA PHE A 7 -3.10 -15.24 -20.64
C PHE A 7 -2.44 -13.90 -20.28
N ALA A 8 -2.11 -13.03 -21.23
CA ALA A 8 -1.51 -11.71 -20.96
C ALA A 8 -2.28 -10.85 -19.93
N PRO A 9 -3.63 -10.75 -19.94
CA PRO A 9 -4.37 -10.00 -18.93
C PRO A 9 -4.28 -10.58 -17.51
N PHE A 10 -3.98 -11.88 -17.34
CA PHE A 10 -3.81 -12.50 -16.02
C PHE A 10 -2.70 -11.82 -15.21
N PHE A 11 -1.61 -11.44 -15.87
CA PHE A 11 -0.48 -10.79 -15.20
C PHE A 11 -0.78 -9.33 -14.82
N GLY A 12 -1.60 -8.64 -15.62
CA GLY A 12 -2.12 -7.30 -15.29
C GLY A 12 -3.03 -7.32 -14.07
N PHE A 13 -3.96 -8.28 -14.00
CA PHE A 13 -4.78 -8.51 -12.79
C PHE A 13 -3.94 -8.97 -11.59
N GLY A 14 -2.87 -9.73 -11.82
CA GLY A 14 -1.87 -10.04 -10.79
C GLY A 14 -1.24 -8.79 -10.18
N GLY A 15 -0.97 -7.77 -11.00
CA GLY A 15 -0.52 -6.44 -10.54
C GLY A 15 -1.52 -5.75 -9.63
N VAL A 16 -2.79 -5.69 -10.05
CA VAL A 16 -3.90 -5.13 -9.25
C VAL A 16 -4.01 -5.85 -7.90
N ALA A 17 -3.95 -7.19 -7.90
CA ALA A 17 -4.00 -7.99 -6.68
C ALA A 17 -2.80 -7.73 -5.77
N SER A 18 -1.59 -7.66 -6.34
CA SER A 18 -0.36 -7.41 -5.57
C SER A 18 -0.30 -6.02 -4.93
N ALA A 19 -0.97 -5.02 -5.50
CA ALA A 19 -1.02 -3.66 -4.97
C ALA A 19 -2.12 -3.44 -3.91
N VAL A 20 -3.27 -4.16 -3.94
CA VAL A 20 -4.36 -3.96 -2.96
C VAL A 20 -4.45 -4.99 -1.84
N MET A 21 -4.11 -6.26 -2.07
CA MET A 21 -4.68 -7.34 -1.27
C MET A 21 -4.48 -7.16 0.25
N PHE A 22 -5.52 -7.09 1.11
CA PHE A 22 -6.97 -6.86 0.91
C PHE A 22 -7.53 -6.38 2.27
N SER A 23 -8.21 -5.23 2.32
CA SER A 23 -8.97 -4.80 3.51
C SER A 23 -10.25 -5.65 3.64
N HIS A 24 -10.61 -6.00 4.87
CA HIS A 24 -11.65 -6.96 5.27
C HIS A 24 -13.05 -6.78 4.62
N ASP A 25 -13.40 -5.60 4.09
CA ASP A 25 -14.75 -5.31 3.60
C ASP A 25 -15.08 -5.84 2.18
N PHE A 26 -14.10 -6.14 1.32
CA PHE A 26 -14.40 -6.56 -0.07
C PHE A 26 -14.61 -8.09 -0.22
N VAL A 27 -14.31 -8.88 0.83
CA VAL A 27 -14.53 -10.35 0.84
C VAL A 27 -16.02 -10.73 0.87
N HIS A 28 -16.89 -9.85 1.35
CA HIS A 28 -18.32 -10.16 1.48
C HIS A 28 -19.10 -10.04 0.14
N ILE A 29 -18.51 -9.46 -0.91
CA ILE A 29 -19.17 -9.28 -2.23
C ILE A 29 -18.73 -10.34 -3.26
N PHE A 30 -17.50 -10.86 -3.20
CA PHE A 30 -16.98 -11.88 -4.12
C PHE A 30 -16.67 -13.20 -3.41
N GLY A 31 -17.74 -13.89 -3.01
CA GLY A 31 -17.70 -15.11 -2.20
C GLY A 31 -16.77 -16.22 -2.69
N ASN A 32 -16.21 -16.94 -1.71
CA ASN A 32 -15.78 -18.35 -1.72
C ASN A 32 -14.87 -18.86 -2.86
N ALA A 33 -14.17 -17.99 -3.58
CA ALA A 33 -13.29 -18.42 -4.68
C ALA A 33 -11.88 -18.85 -4.26
N TRP A 34 -11.55 -18.88 -2.96
CA TRP A 34 -10.19 -19.17 -2.53
C TRP A 34 -10.13 -19.81 -1.13
N PRO A 35 -9.46 -20.96 -0.98
CA PRO A 35 -9.28 -21.62 0.31
C PRO A 35 -8.31 -20.84 1.21
N ASP A 36 -8.63 -20.85 2.49
CA ASP A 36 -7.91 -20.21 3.59
C ASP A 36 -6.50 -20.81 3.76
N SER A 37 -5.43 -20.00 3.65
CA SER A 37 -4.26 -20.03 4.58
C SER A 37 -3.01 -19.25 4.14
N HIS A 38 -2.79 -18.86 2.88
CA HIS A 38 -1.55 -18.12 2.52
C HIS A 38 -1.81 -17.04 1.48
N ARG A 39 -2.30 -15.88 1.93
CA ARG A 39 -2.37 -14.67 1.09
C ARG A 39 -1.41 -13.62 1.63
N ILE A 40 -0.27 -13.47 0.97
CA ILE A 40 0.71 -12.45 1.31
C ILE A 40 0.14 -11.09 0.87
N CYS A 41 -0.45 -10.39 1.83
CA CYS A 41 -0.92 -9.02 1.72
C CYS A 41 0.26 -8.09 2.05
N LEU A 42 0.76 -7.29 1.12
CA LEU A 42 1.97 -6.49 1.39
C LEU A 42 1.64 -5.11 1.98
N ILE A 43 0.86 -4.30 1.26
CA ILE A 43 0.51 -2.95 1.73
C ILE A 43 -0.44 -2.98 2.93
N ALA A 44 -1.47 -3.82 2.89
CA ALA A 44 -2.48 -3.88 3.96
C ALA A 44 -1.87 -4.39 5.28
N VAL A 45 -0.90 -5.30 5.22
CA VAL A 45 -0.17 -5.75 6.42
C VAL A 45 0.75 -4.66 6.94
N GLY A 46 1.42 -3.92 6.06
CA GLY A 46 2.20 -2.74 6.47
C GLY A 46 1.35 -1.71 7.22
N ALA A 47 0.18 -1.36 6.65
CA ALA A 47 -0.75 -0.42 7.26
C ALA A 47 -1.39 -0.96 8.56
N ALA A 48 -1.77 -2.24 8.59
CA ALA A 48 -2.34 -2.88 9.77
C ALA A 48 -1.30 -2.98 10.90
N PHE A 49 -0.06 -3.34 10.59
CA PHE A 49 1.02 -3.40 11.58
C PHE A 49 1.38 -2.01 12.12
N GLY A 50 1.47 -1.01 11.23
CA GLY A 50 1.71 0.38 11.62
C GLY A 50 0.64 0.89 12.58
N THR A 51 -0.63 0.64 12.26
CA THR A 51 -1.78 1.01 13.09
C THR A 51 -1.81 0.23 14.41
N ALA A 52 -1.54 -1.08 14.39
CA ALA A 52 -1.55 -1.91 15.59
C ALA A 52 -0.47 -1.49 16.59
N LYS A 53 0.78 -1.31 16.12
CA LYS A 53 1.90 -0.86 16.97
C LYS A 53 1.67 0.55 17.53
N ALA A 54 1.26 1.51 16.69
CA ALA A 54 0.94 2.85 17.16
C ALA A 54 -0.25 2.86 18.13
N GLY A 55 -1.27 2.03 17.87
CA GLY A 55 -2.45 1.88 18.70
C GLY A 55 -2.15 1.35 20.11
N ILE A 56 -1.21 0.41 20.25
CA ILE A 56 -0.75 -0.08 21.57
C ILE A 56 -0.14 1.07 22.39
N GLY A 57 0.69 1.91 21.76
CA GLY A 57 1.27 3.09 22.40
C GLY A 57 0.21 4.12 22.83
N ILE A 58 -0.80 4.36 21.98
CA ILE A 58 -1.90 5.30 22.27
C ILE A 58 -2.81 4.78 23.38
N ALA A 59 -3.15 3.49 23.38
CA ALA A 59 -3.95 2.86 24.43
C ALA A 59 -3.26 2.94 25.80
N GLY A 60 -1.93 2.78 25.83
CA GLY A 60 -1.14 2.98 27.03
C GLY A 60 -1.10 4.43 27.49
N LEU A 61 -1.08 5.42 26.58
CA LEU A 61 -1.11 6.85 26.91
C LEU A 61 -2.50 7.31 27.39
N GLY A 62 -3.58 6.74 26.82
CA GLY A 62 -4.96 7.17 27.06
C GLY A 62 -5.46 6.95 28.49
N SER A 63 -4.91 5.97 29.21
CA SER A 63 -5.22 5.73 30.61
C SER A 63 -4.58 6.75 31.57
N PHE A 64 -3.47 7.37 31.18
CA PHE A 64 -2.76 8.34 32.02
C PHE A 64 -3.16 9.78 31.69
N LYS A 65 -3.19 10.16 30.41
CA LYS A 65 -3.43 11.54 29.95
C LYS A 65 -4.36 11.54 28.72
N PRO A 66 -5.69 11.44 28.92
CA PRO A 66 -6.65 11.33 27.83
C PRO A 66 -6.70 12.59 26.94
N GLU A 67 -6.34 13.75 27.47
CA GLU A 67 -6.25 15.02 26.72
C GLU A 67 -5.24 14.97 25.56
N LEU A 68 -4.27 14.04 25.61
CA LEU A 68 -3.20 13.91 24.63
C LEU A 68 -3.53 12.96 23.46
N ILE A 69 -4.63 12.21 23.54
CA ILE A 69 -5.01 11.17 22.57
C ILE A 69 -5.19 11.75 21.16
N MET A 70 -5.86 12.90 21.05
CA MET A 70 -6.15 13.48 19.73
C MET A 70 -4.88 13.85 18.95
N LYS A 71 -3.82 14.24 19.65
CA LYS A 71 -2.53 14.57 19.03
C LYS A 71 -1.69 13.33 18.74
N SER A 72 -1.85 12.25 19.51
CA SER A 72 -1.13 11.00 19.30
C SER A 72 -1.72 10.10 18.20
N LEU A 73 -2.85 10.47 17.59
CA LEU A 73 -3.45 9.74 16.46
C LEU A 73 -2.73 9.94 15.12
N ILE A 74 -1.81 10.90 15.01
CA ILE A 74 -1.10 11.20 13.76
C ILE A 74 -0.40 9.97 13.13
N PRO A 75 0.35 9.13 13.87
CA PRO A 75 0.99 7.95 13.30
C PRO A 75 -0.02 6.93 12.73
N VAL A 76 -1.22 6.84 13.33
CA VAL A 76 -2.29 5.95 12.86
C VAL A 76 -2.85 6.46 11.53
N VAL A 77 -3.09 7.78 11.43
CA VAL A 77 -3.55 8.41 10.19
C VAL A 77 -2.51 8.23 9.08
N MET A 78 -1.23 8.43 9.37
CA MET A 78 -0.15 8.26 8.39
C MET A 78 -0.03 6.81 7.90
N SER A 79 -0.21 5.82 8.79
CA SER A 79 -0.29 4.40 8.40
C SER A 79 -1.47 4.12 7.46
N GLY A 80 -2.60 4.82 7.65
CA GLY A 80 -3.77 4.72 6.80
C GLY A 80 -3.55 5.25 5.37
N ILE A 81 -2.76 6.31 5.21
CA ILE A 81 -2.48 6.90 3.90
C ILE A 81 -1.71 5.92 2.99
N ILE A 82 -0.82 5.09 3.55
CA ILE A 82 -0.09 4.05 2.81
C ILE A 82 -1.05 3.05 2.13
N ALA A 83 -2.15 2.70 2.78
CA ALA A 83 -3.15 1.81 2.20
C ALA A 83 -3.84 2.44 0.98
N VAL A 84 -4.05 3.77 1.00
CA VAL A 84 -4.65 4.51 -0.11
C VAL A 84 -3.72 4.51 -1.34
N TYR A 85 -2.40 4.52 -1.16
CA TYR A 85 -1.46 4.43 -2.28
C TYR A 85 -1.60 3.13 -3.07
N GLY A 86 -1.72 1.99 -2.38
CA GLY A 86 -1.98 0.71 -3.03
C GLY A 86 -3.33 0.66 -3.74
N LEU A 87 -4.37 1.25 -3.13
CA LEU A 87 -5.69 1.36 -3.75
C LEU A 87 -5.65 2.17 -5.05
N VAL A 88 -4.97 3.32 -5.06
CA VAL A 88 -4.88 4.19 -6.24
C VAL A 88 -4.17 3.47 -7.40
N VAL A 89 -3.02 2.84 -7.15
CA VAL A 89 -2.28 2.09 -8.19
C VAL A 89 -3.14 1.01 -8.81
N SER A 90 -3.90 0.28 -8.00
CA SER A 90 -4.73 -0.81 -8.49
C SER A 90 -5.95 -0.37 -9.28
N VAL A 91 -6.58 0.74 -8.90
CA VAL A 91 -7.66 1.33 -9.70
C VAL A 91 -7.13 1.79 -11.06
N LEU A 92 -5.93 2.39 -11.11
CA LEU A 92 -5.28 2.84 -12.35
C LEU A 92 -4.92 1.67 -13.27
N ILE A 93 -4.35 0.60 -12.73
CA ILE A 93 -4.00 -0.61 -13.50
C ILE A 93 -5.29 -1.28 -14.02
N SER A 94 -6.31 -1.43 -13.16
CA SER A 94 -7.60 -2.03 -13.54
C SER A 94 -8.28 -1.28 -14.68
N GLY A 95 -8.27 0.06 -14.64
CA GLY A 95 -8.80 0.91 -15.71
C GLY A 95 -8.02 0.83 -17.03
N SER A 96 -6.78 0.34 -17.00
CA SER A 96 -5.88 0.27 -18.17
C SER A 96 -5.91 -1.09 -18.87
N ILE A 97 -6.58 -2.10 -18.31
CA ILE A 97 -6.68 -3.45 -18.89
C ILE A 97 -7.82 -3.50 -19.91
N ARG A 98 -7.52 -3.84 -21.17
CA ARG A 98 -8.49 -4.07 -22.25
C ARG A 98 -8.35 -5.49 -22.79
N PRO A 99 -9.40 -6.33 -22.76
CA PRO A 99 -9.33 -7.69 -23.28
C PRO A 99 -9.27 -7.65 -24.81
N GLY A 100 -8.08 -7.92 -25.38
CA GLY A 100 -7.84 -8.02 -26.82
C GLY A 100 -6.60 -7.27 -27.34
N GLU A 101 -6.26 -6.13 -26.73
CA GLU A 101 -5.12 -5.28 -27.17
C GLU A 101 -3.87 -5.43 -26.27
N TYR A 102 -3.89 -6.40 -25.35
CA TYR A 102 -2.94 -6.45 -24.24
C TYR A 102 -1.71 -7.32 -24.55
N SER A 103 -0.55 -6.68 -24.67
CA SER A 103 0.74 -7.36 -24.88
C SER A 103 1.29 -7.96 -23.59
N LEU A 104 2.04 -9.05 -23.70
CA LEU A 104 2.72 -9.70 -22.58
C LEU A 104 3.63 -8.72 -21.80
N PHE A 105 4.27 -7.78 -22.50
CA PHE A 105 5.13 -6.75 -21.91
C PHE A 105 4.35 -5.80 -20.98
N SER A 106 3.16 -5.37 -21.41
CA SER A 106 2.26 -4.52 -20.60
C SER A 106 1.78 -5.29 -19.35
N GLY A 107 1.51 -6.59 -19.51
CA GLY A 107 1.32 -7.52 -18.40
C GLY A 107 2.45 -7.43 -17.39
N PHE A 108 3.67 -7.80 -17.81
CA PHE A 108 4.83 -7.84 -16.92
C PHE A 108 5.11 -6.53 -16.19
N THR A 109 4.90 -5.42 -16.89
CA THR A 109 5.10 -4.08 -16.35
C THR A 109 4.06 -3.74 -15.26
N HIS A 110 2.79 -4.11 -15.44
CA HIS A 110 1.74 -3.88 -14.44
C HIS A 110 1.91 -4.72 -13.17
N LEU A 111 2.39 -5.97 -13.26
CA LEU A 111 2.74 -6.72 -12.04
C LEU A 111 3.95 -6.10 -11.33
N GLY A 112 4.97 -5.70 -12.09
CA GLY A 112 6.14 -5.02 -11.54
C GLY A 112 5.76 -3.73 -10.80
N ALA A 113 4.87 -2.93 -11.38
CA ALA A 113 4.32 -1.73 -10.77
C ALA A 113 3.58 -2.03 -9.46
N GLY A 114 2.72 -3.06 -9.47
CA GLY A 114 1.98 -3.47 -8.27
C GLY A 114 2.87 -3.98 -7.14
N LEU A 115 3.86 -4.83 -7.46
CA LEU A 115 4.82 -5.37 -6.50
C LEU A 115 5.76 -4.29 -5.93
N ALA A 116 6.22 -3.36 -6.77
CA ALA A 116 7.08 -2.26 -6.34
C ALA A 116 6.38 -1.40 -5.28
N CYS A 117 5.16 -0.92 -5.57
CA CYS A 117 4.38 -0.14 -4.61
C CYS A 117 4.01 -0.97 -3.35
N GLY A 118 3.64 -2.24 -3.54
CA GLY A 118 3.27 -3.16 -2.46
C GLY A 118 4.38 -3.39 -1.43
N LEU A 119 5.58 -3.72 -1.88
CA LEU A 119 6.73 -4.00 -1.03
C LEU A 119 7.24 -2.75 -0.30
N THR A 120 7.29 -1.61 -0.97
CA THR A 120 7.72 -0.34 -0.35
C THR A 120 6.71 0.14 0.69
N GLY A 121 5.41 -0.03 0.43
CA GLY A 121 4.36 0.30 1.40
C GLY A 121 4.40 -0.58 2.64
N LEU A 122 4.74 -1.87 2.50
CA LEU A 122 4.98 -2.76 3.64
C LEU A 122 6.14 -2.25 4.51
N ALA A 123 7.27 -1.93 3.89
CA ALA A 123 8.45 -1.44 4.59
C ALA A 123 8.21 -0.10 5.29
N ALA A 124 7.52 0.83 4.62
CA ALA A 124 7.13 2.12 5.18
C ALA A 124 6.18 1.97 6.38
N GLY A 125 5.14 1.12 6.26
CA GLY A 125 4.20 0.86 7.35
C GLY A 125 4.88 0.21 8.58
N TYR A 126 5.85 -0.68 8.34
CA TYR A 126 6.66 -1.27 9.42
C TYR A 126 7.50 -0.23 10.16
N ALA A 127 8.17 0.67 9.42
CA ALA A 127 8.94 1.76 10.00
C ALA A 127 8.06 2.72 10.82
N ILE A 128 6.92 3.13 10.27
CA ILE A 128 5.95 4.00 10.94
C ILE A 128 5.43 3.37 12.24
N GLY A 129 5.16 2.05 12.24
CA GLY A 129 4.69 1.36 13.44
C GLY A 129 5.68 1.40 14.61
N ILE A 130 6.97 1.11 14.33
CA ILE A 130 8.01 1.08 15.37
C ILE A 130 8.32 2.49 15.89
N VAL A 131 8.45 3.45 14.98
CA VAL A 131 8.68 4.86 15.32
C VAL A 131 7.47 5.41 16.08
N GLY A 132 6.25 5.09 15.63
CA GLY A 132 5.01 5.53 16.25
C GLY A 132 4.87 5.08 17.71
N ASP A 133 5.06 3.80 18.01
CA ASP A 133 5.00 3.30 19.40
C ASP A 133 6.04 3.98 20.31
N SER A 134 7.28 4.10 19.83
CA SER A 134 8.38 4.71 20.58
C SER A 134 8.16 6.20 20.84
N CYS A 135 7.71 6.93 19.81
CA CYS A 135 7.45 8.35 19.90
C CYS A 135 6.23 8.66 20.79
N VAL A 136 5.16 7.87 20.71
CA VAL A 136 3.96 8.08 21.55
C VAL A 136 4.30 7.87 23.03
N ARG A 137 5.16 6.89 23.34
CA ARG A 137 5.70 6.68 24.70
C ARG A 137 6.55 7.86 25.17
N ALA A 138 7.45 8.37 24.33
CA ALA A 138 8.26 9.55 24.66
C ALA A 138 7.41 10.82 24.85
N TYR A 139 6.32 10.96 24.09
CA TYR A 139 5.41 12.09 24.17
C TYR A 139 4.65 12.19 25.50
N VAL A 140 4.50 11.08 26.24
CA VAL A 140 3.94 11.09 27.61
C VAL A 140 4.80 11.90 28.58
N HIS A 141 6.13 11.84 28.40
CA HIS A 141 7.10 12.47 29.29
C HIS A 141 7.27 13.97 28.98
N GLU A 142 7.41 14.36 27.71
CA GLU A 142 7.60 15.76 27.32
C GLU A 142 6.79 16.07 26.05
N GLN A 143 5.89 17.05 26.09
CA GLN A 143 5.07 17.37 24.92
C GLN A 143 5.84 18.12 23.82
N LYS A 144 7.01 18.70 24.13
CA LYS A 144 7.83 19.43 23.16
C LYS A 144 8.43 18.52 22.08
N VAL A 145 8.49 17.19 22.29
CA VAL A 145 8.97 16.24 21.27
C VAL A 145 7.95 15.96 20.14
N PHE A 146 6.76 16.56 20.19
CA PHE A 146 5.71 16.39 19.18
C PHE A 146 6.18 16.70 17.75
N VAL A 147 6.88 17.82 17.55
CA VAL A 147 7.38 18.20 16.22
C VAL A 147 8.42 17.20 15.71
N GLY A 148 9.27 16.69 16.60
CA GLY A 148 10.26 15.66 16.27
C GLY A 148 9.61 14.34 15.86
N MET A 149 8.55 13.92 16.56
CA MET A 149 7.75 12.75 16.18
C MET A 149 7.22 12.90 14.75
N VAL A 150 6.60 14.03 14.42
CA VAL A 150 6.02 14.26 13.08
C VAL A 150 7.10 14.25 12.00
N LEU A 151 8.24 14.89 12.25
CA LEU A 151 9.35 14.94 11.29
C LEU A 151 9.87 13.55 10.93
N VAL A 152 10.08 12.66 11.91
CA VAL A 152 10.55 11.29 11.65
C VAL A 152 9.50 10.47 10.90
N LEU A 153 8.22 10.65 11.23
CA LEU A 153 7.12 9.97 10.54
C LEU A 153 7.00 10.37 9.07
N ILE A 154 7.23 11.65 8.73
CA ILE A 154 7.25 12.11 7.33
C ILE A 154 8.38 11.44 6.55
N PHE A 155 9.59 11.35 7.10
CA PHE A 155 10.69 10.65 6.43
C PHE A 155 10.42 9.17 6.19
N ALA A 156 9.72 8.51 7.13
CA ALA A 156 9.31 7.12 6.96
C ALA A 156 8.22 6.96 5.87
N GLU A 157 7.30 7.92 5.77
CA GLU A 157 6.19 7.90 4.81
C GLU A 157 6.66 8.13 3.37
N VAL A 158 7.66 8.97 3.16
CA VAL A 158 8.27 9.23 1.84
C VAL A 158 8.77 7.95 1.16
N LEU A 159 9.16 6.91 1.92
CA LEU A 159 9.53 5.60 1.36
C LEU A 159 8.35 4.94 0.61
N GLY A 160 7.12 5.11 1.10
CA GLY A 160 5.91 4.65 0.43
C GLY A 160 5.59 5.46 -0.83
N LEU A 161 5.76 6.79 -0.75
CA LEU A 161 5.59 7.69 -1.91
C LEU A 161 6.54 7.36 -3.06
N TYR A 162 7.78 6.98 -2.78
CA TYR A 162 8.71 6.57 -3.84
C TYR A 162 8.21 5.33 -4.60
N GLY A 163 7.64 4.36 -3.90
CA GLY A 163 7.03 3.19 -4.55
C GLY A 163 5.84 3.53 -5.43
N LEU A 164 5.00 4.48 -4.99
CA LEU A 164 3.87 5.00 -5.78
C LEU A 164 4.35 5.66 -7.07
N ILE A 165 5.35 6.54 -6.99
CA ILE A 165 5.89 7.26 -8.16
C ILE A 165 6.45 6.27 -9.19
N VAL A 166 7.21 5.28 -8.73
CA VAL A 166 7.77 4.23 -9.62
C VAL A 166 6.64 3.44 -10.29
N ALA A 167 5.61 3.04 -9.55
CA ALA A 167 4.46 2.34 -10.10
C ALA A 167 3.71 3.15 -11.16
N LEU A 168 3.56 4.47 -10.96
CA LEU A 168 2.93 5.37 -11.93
C LEU A 168 3.75 5.50 -13.22
N ILE A 169 5.07 5.65 -13.12
CA ILE A 169 5.95 5.73 -14.31
C ILE A 169 5.90 4.42 -15.11
N MET A 170 5.88 3.28 -14.41
CA MET A 170 5.73 1.97 -15.04
C MET A 170 4.37 1.82 -15.74
N ASN A 171 3.29 2.30 -15.13
CA ASN A 171 1.95 2.31 -15.74
C ASN A 171 1.91 3.17 -17.02
N THR A 172 2.51 4.37 -17.00
CA THR A 172 2.59 5.22 -18.22
C THR A 172 3.40 4.54 -19.33
N SER A 173 4.48 3.84 -18.99
CA SER A 173 5.31 3.10 -19.95
C SER A 173 4.58 1.90 -20.54
N ALA A 174 3.73 1.25 -19.75
CA ALA A 174 2.93 0.10 -20.17
C ALA A 174 1.82 0.45 -21.18
N ILE A 175 1.30 1.69 -21.13
CA ILE A 175 0.32 2.22 -22.09
C ILE A 175 0.99 2.57 -23.44
N GLY A 176 2.27 2.98 -23.40
CA GLY A 176 3.06 3.33 -24.58
C GLY A 176 3.72 2.15 -25.31
N GLY A 177 3.62 0.93 -24.77
CA GLY A 177 4.16 -0.29 -25.39
C GLY A 177 3.34 -0.75 -26.61
N ASP A 178 4.01 -1.41 -27.57
CA ASP A 178 3.41 -1.91 -28.81
C ASP A 178 2.12 -2.70 -28.56
N LYS A 179 0.98 -2.06 -28.89
CA LYS A 179 -0.33 -2.71 -28.85
C LYS A 179 -0.34 -3.91 -29.78
N CYS A 180 -1.09 -4.94 -29.38
CA CYS A 180 -1.27 -6.06 -30.28
C CYS A 180 -1.90 -5.59 -31.59
N PRO A 181 -1.35 -5.92 -32.77
CA PRO A 181 -2.02 -5.62 -34.02
C PRO A 181 -3.37 -6.35 -34.03
N THR A 182 -4.45 -5.58 -34.12
CA THR A 182 -5.79 -6.09 -34.40
C THR A 182 -5.76 -6.73 -35.79
N ILE A 183 -5.92 -8.05 -35.85
CA ILE A 183 -6.27 -8.77 -37.08
C ILE A 183 -7.79 -8.69 -37.22
#